data_AF-A0A1G0XKF5-F1
#
_entry.id   AF-A0A1G0XKF5-F1
#
_cell.length_a   1.000
_cell.length_b   1.000
_cell.length_c   1.000
_cell.angle_alpha   90.00
_cell.angle_beta   90.00
_cell.angle_gamma   90.00
#
_symmetry.space_group_name_H-M   'P 1'
#
loop_
_entity.id
_entity.type
_entity.pdbx_description
1 polymer ?
#
loop_
_entity_poly.entity_id
_entity_poly.type
_entity_poly.pdbx_seq_one_letter_code
_entity_poly.pdbx_strand_id
1 'polypeptide(L)'
;MALTEIKNKASLLLRNRRLLDVIALAVLILIMLAVFLPLFFQDEDVPTRIRPVTCRNCKKRESVSIGDIEKSSCPSCKGEIQYTYKCIECDFEFPLKRLKPNEITGIKDMTNKQYIDYRISESRCPNCGSIYTDPKRQ
;
A
#
# COMPACT_ATOMS: atom_id res chain seq x y z
N MET A 1 -32.69 61.55 -24.89
CA MET A 1 -31.30 61.07 -24.78
C MET A 1 -30.90 60.60 -23.37
N ALA A 2 -31.47 61.13 -22.27
CA ALA A 2 -31.10 60.70 -20.91
C ALA A 2 -31.46 59.22 -20.55
N LEU A 3 -32.56 58.68 -21.11
CA LEU A 3 -33.05 57.32 -20.81
C LEU A 3 -32.15 56.19 -21.33
N THR A 4 -31.43 56.42 -22.44
CA THR A 4 -30.49 55.44 -23.02
C THR A 4 -29.20 55.36 -22.20
N GLU A 5 -28.78 56.46 -21.59
CA GLU A 5 -27.57 56.52 -20.78
C GLU A 5 -27.72 55.79 -19.44
N ILE A 6 -28.91 55.88 -18.81
CA ILE A 6 -29.23 55.19 -17.55
C ILE A 6 -29.32 53.67 -17.77
N LYS A 7 -29.94 53.22 -18.87
CA LYS A 7 -30.01 51.79 -19.22
C LYS A 7 -28.62 51.17 -19.45
N ASN A 8 -27.70 51.91 -20.09
CA ASN A 8 -26.34 51.45 -20.34
C ASN A 8 -25.50 51.36 -19.06
N LYS A 9 -25.65 52.30 -18.12
CA LYS A 9 -24.97 52.23 -16.81
C LYS A 9 -25.49 51.08 -15.94
N ALA A 10 -26.82 50.85 -15.95
CA ALA A 10 -27.42 49.74 -15.21
C ALA A 10 -26.98 48.35 -15.75
N SER A 11 -26.89 48.19 -17.07
CA SER A 11 -26.45 46.92 -17.69
C SER A 11 -24.97 46.61 -17.44
N LEU A 12 -24.10 47.63 -17.41
CA LEU A 12 -22.69 47.51 -17.03
C LEU A 12 -22.52 47.09 -15.57
N LEU A 13 -23.28 47.68 -14.65
CA LEU A 13 -23.24 47.34 -13.23
C LEU A 13 -23.74 45.90 -12.97
N LEU A 14 -24.80 45.47 -13.65
CA LEU A 14 -25.32 44.10 -13.57
C LEU A 14 -24.33 43.06 -14.13
N ARG A 15 -23.60 43.40 -15.21
CA ARG A 15 -22.58 42.52 -15.80
C ARG A 15 -21.35 42.36 -14.89
N ASN A 16 -20.91 43.43 -14.23
CA ASN A 16 -19.80 43.38 -13.28
C ASN A 16 -20.15 42.58 -12.01
N ARG A 17 -21.39 42.68 -11.52
CA ARG A 17 -21.83 41.88 -10.36
C ARG A 17 -21.86 40.39 -10.66
N ARG A 18 -22.38 40.00 -11.83
CA ARG A 18 -22.35 38.58 -12.28
C ARG A 18 -20.93 38.07 -12.50
N LEU A 19 -20.03 38.91 -13.02
CA LEU A 19 -18.61 38.56 -13.15
C LEU A 19 -17.97 38.31 -11.76
N LEU A 20 -18.28 39.17 -10.78
CA LEU A 20 -17.80 39.04 -9.41
C LEU A 20 -18.29 37.74 -8.77
N ASP A 21 -19.56 37.39 -8.96
CA ASP A 21 -20.16 36.16 -8.43
C ASP A 21 -19.52 34.90 -9.06
N VAL A 22 -19.22 34.94 -10.37
CA VAL A 22 -18.52 33.85 -11.07
C VAL A 22 -17.09 33.70 -10.57
N ILE A 23 -16.38 34.82 -10.36
CA ILE A 23 -15.01 34.83 -9.81
C ILE A 23 -15.03 34.28 -8.39
N ALA A 24 -15.98 34.72 -7.54
CA ALA A 24 -16.11 34.23 -6.17
C ALA A 24 -16.36 32.72 -6.13
N LEU A 25 -17.22 32.20 -7.01
CA LEU A 25 -17.50 30.76 -7.11
C LEU A 25 -16.27 29.98 -7.59
N ALA A 26 -15.53 30.49 -8.57
CA ALA A 26 -14.30 29.87 -9.05
C ALA A 26 -13.21 29.81 -7.98
N VAL A 27 -13.05 30.88 -7.18
CA VAL A 27 -12.12 30.90 -6.03
C VAL A 27 -12.53 29.87 -4.98
N LEU A 28 -13.83 29.75 -4.69
CA LEU A 28 -14.34 28.79 -3.70
C LEU A 28 -14.09 27.34 -4.14
N ILE A 29 -14.27 27.04 -5.43
CA ILE A 29 -13.94 25.75 -6.03
C ILE A 29 -12.43 25.47 -5.96
N LEU A 30 -11.58 26.47 -6.23
CA LEU A 30 -10.13 26.35 -6.12
C LEU A 30 -9.67 26.05 -4.69
N ILE A 31 -10.27 26.72 -3.69
CA ILE A 31 -9.99 26.45 -2.27
C ILE A 31 -10.42 25.03 -1.90
N MET A 32 -11.61 24.59 -2.33
CA MET A 32 -12.06 23.22 -2.13
C MET A 32 -11.09 22.22 -2.77
N LEU A 33 -10.71 22.42 -4.03
CA LEU A 33 -9.70 21.57 -4.67
C LEU A 33 -8.39 21.54 -3.89
N ALA A 34 -7.85 22.69 -3.48
CA ALA A 34 -6.59 22.77 -2.73
C ALA A 34 -6.64 22.04 -1.37
N VAL A 35 -7.81 22.01 -0.71
CA VAL A 35 -8.01 21.29 0.56
C VAL A 35 -8.25 19.80 0.34
N PHE A 36 -9.01 19.43 -0.69
CA PHE A 36 -9.41 18.03 -0.91
C PHE A 36 -8.37 17.22 -1.69
N LEU A 37 -7.62 17.81 -2.63
CA LEU A 37 -6.54 17.14 -3.37
C LEU A 37 -5.57 16.39 -2.43
N PRO A 38 -4.96 17.01 -1.40
CA PRO A 38 -3.99 16.32 -0.56
C PRO A 38 -4.59 15.16 0.26
N LEU A 39 -5.92 15.09 0.45
CA LEU A 39 -6.56 13.94 1.10
C LEU A 39 -6.59 12.70 0.19
N PHE A 40 -6.65 12.88 -1.14
CA PHE A 40 -6.59 11.77 -2.09
C PHE A 40 -5.15 11.33 -2.42
N PHE A 41 -4.18 12.21 -2.18
CA PHE A 41 -2.75 11.96 -2.40
C PHE A 41 -1.97 11.77 -1.09
N GLN A 42 -2.65 11.57 0.03
CA GLN A 42 -2.00 10.96 1.19
C GLN A 42 -1.66 9.53 0.78
N ASP A 43 -0.44 9.35 0.28
CA ASP A 43 0.23 8.06 0.32
C ASP A 43 0.03 7.54 1.74
N GLU A 44 -0.75 6.47 1.89
CA GLU A 44 -0.83 5.75 3.15
C GLU A 44 0.61 5.35 3.46
N ASP A 45 1.27 6.09 4.35
CA ASP A 45 2.49 5.66 5.01
C ASP A 45 2.10 4.40 5.79
N VAL A 46 2.11 3.25 5.10
CA VAL A 46 1.83 1.94 5.67
C VAL A 46 2.78 1.86 6.85
N PRO A 47 2.28 1.77 8.09
CA PRO A 47 3.12 1.88 9.27
C PRO A 47 4.26 0.90 9.13
N THR A 48 5.48 1.43 9.05
CA THR A 48 6.72 0.70 8.83
C THR A 48 6.98 -0.18 10.04
N ARG A 49 6.23 -1.29 10.13
CA ARG A 49 6.53 -2.36 11.07
C ARG A 49 7.85 -2.95 10.63
N ILE A 50 8.85 -2.79 11.48
CA ILE A 50 10.12 -3.48 11.34
C ILE A 50 9.84 -4.98 11.53
N ARG A 51 10.20 -5.81 10.56
CA ARG A 51 10.11 -7.27 10.71
C ARG A 51 11.45 -7.94 10.50
N PRO A 52 11.73 -9.02 11.25
CA PRO A 52 12.89 -9.84 11.01
C PRO A 52 12.73 -10.60 9.68
N VAL A 53 13.75 -10.50 8.85
CA VAL A 53 13.88 -11.17 7.56
C VAL A 53 15.23 -11.85 7.47
N THR A 54 15.31 -12.90 6.66
CA THR A 54 16.54 -13.69 6.48
C THR A 54 16.96 -13.64 5.01
N CYS A 55 18.25 -13.34 4.72
CA CYS A 55 18.80 -13.44 3.35
C CYS A 55 18.81 -14.92 2.94
N ARG A 56 18.21 -15.22 1.79
CA ARG A 56 18.25 -16.59 1.24
C ARG A 56 19.67 -17.07 0.92
N ASN A 57 20.53 -16.16 0.48
CA ASN A 57 21.88 -16.48 0.00
C ASN A 57 22.90 -16.62 1.15
N CYS A 58 22.95 -15.67 2.09
CA CYS A 58 23.93 -15.66 3.17
C CYS A 58 23.37 -16.08 4.54
N LYS A 59 22.07 -16.37 4.65
CA LYS A 59 21.37 -16.74 5.90
C LYS A 59 21.52 -15.72 7.05
N LYS A 60 22.05 -14.52 6.78
CA LYS A 60 22.10 -13.44 7.77
C LYS A 60 20.70 -12.89 8.02
N ARG A 61 20.47 -12.55 9.29
CA ARG A 61 19.23 -11.98 9.79
C ARG A 61 19.34 -10.47 9.81
N GLU A 62 18.30 -9.81 9.33
CA GLU A 62 18.19 -8.37 9.37
C GLU A 62 16.75 -7.94 9.64
N SER A 63 16.59 -6.73 10.15
CA SER A 63 15.31 -6.13 10.46
C SER A 63 14.99 -5.10 9.38
N VAL A 64 13.94 -5.34 8.58
CA VAL A 64 13.58 -4.47 7.44
C VAL A 64 12.15 -3.97 7.60
N SER A 65 11.90 -2.72 7.19
CA SER A 65 10.57 -2.11 7.13
C SER A 65 9.69 -2.83 6.09
N ILE A 66 8.51 -3.31 6.50
CA ILE A 66 7.60 -4.09 5.64
C ILE A 66 7.20 -3.36 4.35
N GLY A 67 7.15 -2.02 4.37
CA GLY A 67 6.84 -1.21 3.18
C GLY A 67 7.76 -1.50 1.99
N ASP A 68 8.97 -2.00 2.25
CA ASP A 68 10.00 -2.19 1.25
C ASP A 68 10.46 -3.63 1.09
N ILE A 69 9.82 -4.66 1.66
CA ILE A 69 10.39 -6.02 1.52
C ILE A 69 10.53 -6.45 0.06
N GLU A 70 9.63 -6.01 -0.83
CA GLU A 70 9.73 -6.26 -2.28
C GLU A 70 10.85 -5.49 -2.97
N LYS A 71 11.27 -4.34 -2.42
CA LYS A 71 12.37 -3.51 -2.94
C LYS A 71 13.70 -3.76 -2.21
N SER A 72 13.64 -4.43 -1.08
CA SER A 72 14.78 -4.64 -0.20
C SER A 72 15.57 -5.89 -0.60
N SER A 73 16.88 -5.73 -0.61
CA SER A 73 17.83 -6.82 -0.78
C SER A 73 18.74 -6.83 0.43
N CYS A 74 19.30 -7.98 0.78
CA CYS A 74 20.17 -8.01 1.94
C CYS A 74 21.47 -7.23 1.63
N PRO A 75 21.85 -6.24 2.44
CA PRO A 75 23.00 -5.37 2.24
C PRO A 75 24.33 -6.14 2.24
N SER A 76 24.40 -7.31 2.88
CA SER A 76 25.60 -8.15 2.84
C SER A 76 25.77 -8.92 1.52
N CYS A 77 24.68 -9.47 0.98
CA CYS A 77 24.72 -10.47 -0.10
C CYS A 77 24.07 -9.97 -1.41
N LYS A 78 23.40 -8.80 -1.38
CA LYS A 78 22.40 -8.30 -2.35
C LYS A 78 21.34 -9.35 -2.73
N GLY A 79 21.18 -10.38 -1.91
CA GLY A 79 20.27 -11.49 -2.14
C GLY A 79 18.87 -11.17 -1.67
N GLU A 80 17.91 -11.93 -2.19
CA GLU A 80 16.50 -11.85 -1.80
C GLU A 80 16.31 -12.13 -0.30
N ILE A 81 15.52 -11.28 0.36
CA ILE A 81 15.17 -11.44 1.77
C ILE A 81 13.75 -11.98 1.91
N GLN A 82 13.56 -12.88 2.87
CA GLN A 82 12.29 -13.57 3.06
C GLN A 82 11.86 -13.48 4.52
N TYR A 83 10.54 -13.46 4.74
CA TYR A 83 9.97 -13.54 6.08
C TYR A 83 10.36 -14.86 6.75
N THR A 84 10.52 -14.84 8.07
CA THR A 84 10.88 -16.04 8.84
C THR A 84 9.72 -16.43 9.75
N TYR A 85 9.34 -17.70 9.71
CA TYR A 85 8.39 -18.32 10.62
C TYR A 85 9.14 -19.01 11.74
N LYS A 86 8.54 -19.03 12.93
CA LYS A 86 9.03 -19.80 14.07
C LYS A 86 7.99 -20.85 14.43
N CYS A 87 8.41 -22.11 14.55
CA CYS A 87 7.56 -23.16 15.08
C CYS A 87 7.39 -22.99 16.59
N ILE A 88 6.15 -23.04 17.07
CA ILE A 88 5.84 -22.87 18.49
C ILE A 88 6.27 -24.13 19.29
N GLU A 89 6.22 -25.30 18.68
CA GLU A 89 6.51 -26.57 19.36
C GLU A 89 8.00 -26.88 19.49
N CYS A 90 8.78 -26.67 18.42
CA CYS A 90 10.20 -27.04 18.40
C CYS A 90 11.15 -25.84 18.31
N ASP A 91 10.62 -24.62 18.41
CA ASP A 91 11.35 -23.35 18.26
C ASP A 91 12.14 -23.19 16.96
N PHE A 92 11.95 -24.10 15.99
CA PHE A 92 12.67 -24.10 14.73
C PHE A 92 12.22 -22.95 13.83
N GLU A 93 13.19 -22.19 13.34
CA GLU A 93 12.95 -21.06 12.44
C GLU A 93 13.18 -21.46 10.98
N PHE A 94 12.25 -21.09 10.11
CA PHE A 94 12.33 -21.43 8.69
C PHE A 94 11.78 -20.30 7.80
N PRO A 95 12.30 -20.12 6.58
CA PRO A 95 11.85 -19.08 5.69
C PRO A 95 10.44 -19.38 5.17
N LEU A 96 9.59 -18.36 5.09
CA LEU A 96 8.31 -18.44 4.41
C LEU A 96 8.56 -18.49 2.91
N LYS A 97 8.10 -19.56 2.26
CA LYS A 97 8.17 -19.68 0.81
C LYS A 97 7.27 -18.63 0.17
N ARG A 98 7.87 -17.69 -0.57
CA ARG A 98 7.11 -16.77 -1.41
C ARG A 98 6.83 -17.44 -2.75
N LEU A 99 5.56 -17.46 -3.11
CA LEU A 99 5.11 -17.83 -4.45
C LEU A 99 5.60 -16.80 -5.45
N LYS A 100 6.28 -17.26 -6.50
CA LYS A 100 6.62 -16.37 -7.63
C LYS A 100 5.35 -16.09 -8.45
N PRO A 101 5.24 -14.93 -9.11
CA PRO A 101 4.08 -14.59 -9.96
C PRO A 101 3.69 -15.70 -10.95
N ASN A 102 4.69 -16.42 -11.45
CA ASN A 102 4.59 -17.50 -12.43
C ASN A 102 4.02 -18.80 -11.82
N GLU A 103 4.12 -18.97 -10.50
CA GLU A 103 3.51 -20.09 -9.75
C GLU A 103 2.07 -19.77 -9.33
N ILE A 104 1.67 -18.49 -9.36
CA ILE A 104 0.31 -18.04 -9.01
C ILE A 104 -0.71 -18.45 -10.07
N THR A 105 -0.32 -18.61 -11.34
CA THR A 105 -1.24 -19.06 -12.41
C THR A 105 -1.82 -20.43 -12.10
N GLY A 106 -1.00 -21.39 -11.65
CA GLY A 106 -1.48 -22.71 -11.22
C GLY A 106 -2.34 -22.68 -9.94
N ILE A 107 -2.25 -21.60 -9.16
CA ILE A 107 -3.06 -21.40 -7.95
C ILE A 107 -4.42 -20.77 -8.27
N LYS A 108 -4.50 -19.89 -9.28
CA LYS A 108 -5.77 -19.28 -9.70
C LYS A 108 -6.80 -20.31 -10.15
N ASP A 109 -6.32 -21.43 -10.68
CA ASP A 109 -7.14 -22.55 -11.14
C ASP A 109 -7.42 -23.58 -10.04
N MET A 110 -6.87 -23.41 -8.83
CA MET A 110 -7.15 -24.29 -7.70
C MET A 110 -8.55 -24.04 -7.14
N THR A 111 -9.24 -25.12 -6.79
CA THR A 111 -10.43 -25.02 -5.94
C THR A 111 -10.07 -24.46 -4.56
N ASN A 112 -11.03 -23.81 -3.89
CA ASN A 112 -10.82 -23.26 -2.54
C ASN A 112 -10.21 -24.28 -1.57
N LYS A 113 -10.62 -25.56 -1.66
CA LYS A 113 -10.07 -26.64 -0.84
C LYS A 113 -8.59 -26.89 -1.13
N GLN A 114 -8.22 -27.01 -2.41
CA GLN A 114 -6.82 -27.20 -2.82
C GLN A 114 -5.93 -26.03 -2.41
N TYR A 115 -6.45 -24.80 -2.51
CA TYR A 115 -5.73 -23.61 -2.05
C TYR A 115 -5.47 -23.65 -0.55
N ILE A 116 -6.48 -24.01 0.25
CA ILE A 116 -6.35 -24.13 1.70
C ILE A 116 -5.35 -25.22 2.06
N ASP A 117 -5.45 -26.41 1.46
CA ASP A 117 -4.53 -27.52 1.70
C ASP A 117 -3.08 -27.15 1.33
N TYR A 118 -2.90 -26.46 0.20
CA TYR A 118 -1.61 -25.91 -0.22
C TYR A 118 -1.02 -24.94 0.82
N ARG A 119 -1.82 -23.97 1.27
CA ARG A 119 -1.38 -22.98 2.28
C ARG A 119 -1.04 -23.62 3.61
N ILE A 120 -1.82 -24.61 4.05
CA ILE A 120 -1.54 -25.37 5.26
C ILE A 120 -0.21 -26.12 5.11
N SER A 121 0.04 -26.75 3.96
CA SER A 121 1.28 -27.50 3.71
C SER A 121 2.53 -26.60 3.75
N GLU A 122 2.45 -25.37 3.22
CA GLU A 122 3.56 -24.42 3.27
C GLU A 122 3.81 -23.84 4.67
N SER A 123 2.77 -23.79 5.52
CA SER A 123 2.88 -23.28 6.88
C SER A 123 3.44 -24.31 7.88
N ARG A 124 3.61 -25.58 7.48
CA ARG A 124 4.13 -26.62 8.37
C ARG A 124 5.61 -26.43 8.65
N CYS A 125 5.99 -26.65 9.90
CA CYS A 125 7.39 -26.68 10.29
C CYS A 125 8.12 -27.83 9.58
N PRO A 126 9.22 -27.57 8.85
CA PRO A 126 9.96 -28.64 8.18
C PRO A 126 10.74 -29.54 9.15
N ASN A 127 10.92 -29.13 10.41
CA ASN A 127 11.66 -29.89 11.41
C ASN A 127 10.77 -30.91 12.14
N CYS A 128 9.60 -30.49 12.64
CA CYS A 128 8.70 -31.35 13.42
C CYS A 128 7.35 -31.64 12.75
N GLY A 129 7.05 -31.02 11.60
CA GLY A 129 5.78 -31.20 10.89
C GLY A 129 4.58 -30.44 11.49
N SER A 130 4.78 -29.71 12.60
CA SER A 130 3.71 -28.95 13.25
C SER A 130 3.12 -27.87 12.36
N ILE A 131 1.81 -27.70 12.43
CA ILE A 131 1.07 -26.59 11.80
C ILE A 131 1.06 -25.33 12.69
N TYR A 132 1.52 -25.42 13.94
CA TYR A 132 1.60 -24.30 14.86
C TYR A 132 2.89 -23.52 14.63
N THR A 133 2.83 -22.63 13.65
CA THR A 133 3.94 -21.75 13.27
C THR A 133 3.45 -20.31 13.27
N ASP A 134 4.24 -19.42 13.86
CA ASP A 134 3.91 -18.00 13.94
C ASP A 134 4.92 -17.21 13.08
N PRO A 135 4.48 -16.29 12.20
CA PRO A 135 5.37 -15.27 11.68
C PRO A 135 6.03 -14.55 12.85
N LYS A 136 7.35 -14.71 12.99
CA LYS A 136 8.10 -14.16 14.12
C LYS A 136 7.91 -12.64 14.17
N ARG A 137 7.03 -12.17 15.05
CA ARG A 137 6.92 -10.78 15.48
C ARG A 137 7.87 -10.66 16.67
N GLN A 138 9.01 -10.02 16.47
CA GLN A 138 9.83 -9.55 17.59
C GLN A 138 9.34 -8.17 17.98
#